data_AF-A0A2V4FVQ1-F1
#
_entry.id   AF-A0A2V4FVQ1-F1
#
_cell.length_a   1.000
_cell.length_b   1.000
_cell.length_c   1.000
_cell.angle_alpha   90.00
_cell.angle_beta   90.00
_cell.angle_gamma   90.00
#
_symmetry.space_group_name_H-M   'P 1'
#
loop_
_entity.id
_entity.type
_entity.pdbx_description
1 polymer ?
#
loop_
_entity_poly.entity_id
_entity_poly.type
_entity_poly.pdbx_seq_one_letter_code
_entity_poly.pdbx_strand_id
1 'polypeptide(L)'
;MKPLPTLNQDTVIELAREGGFAYIPKLAGQRRIALADITPEQRQRLNQLLNQTLPYAQEEGQPSSPGCGDQRYYRVQINYTSPTLSTEIVLLIPESSAPQALVDLWKTGQVDE
;
A
#
# COMPACT_ATOMS: atom_id res chain seq x y z
N MET A 1 -10.98 0.88 10.45
CA MET A 1 -10.57 -0.42 9.87
C MET A 1 -10.09 -1.35 10.96
N LYS A 2 -10.10 -2.67 10.72
CA LYS A 2 -9.47 -3.66 11.61
C LYS A 2 -7.94 -3.54 11.52
N PRO A 3 -7.18 -3.90 12.58
CA PRO A 3 -5.73 -3.96 12.49
C PRO A 3 -5.31 -4.98 11.42
N LEU A 4 -4.23 -4.66 10.68
CA LEU A 4 -3.68 -5.58 9.68
C LEU A 4 -3.11 -6.82 10.36
N PRO A 5 -3.23 -8.01 9.75
CA PRO A 5 -2.44 -9.17 10.16
C PRO A 5 -0.94 -8.85 10.16
N THR A 6 -0.20 -9.43 11.09
CA THR A 6 1.26 -9.26 11.17
C THR A 6 1.91 -9.63 9.84
N LEU A 7 2.67 -8.71 9.26
CA LEU A 7 3.39 -8.97 8.02
C LEU A 7 4.52 -9.97 8.27
N ASN A 8 4.49 -11.09 7.54
CA ASN A 8 5.47 -12.15 7.61
C ASN A 8 6.46 -12.07 6.43
N GLN A 9 7.47 -12.94 6.41
CA GLN A 9 8.50 -12.92 5.38
C GLN A 9 7.96 -13.25 3.97
N ASP A 10 6.90 -14.04 3.89
CA ASP A 10 6.25 -14.45 2.64
C ASP A 10 5.25 -13.39 2.14
N THR A 11 5.07 -12.30 2.87
CA THR A 11 4.16 -11.23 2.48
C THR A 11 4.76 -10.40 1.36
N VAL A 12 3.93 -10.06 0.37
CA VAL A 12 4.30 -9.18 -0.73
C VAL A 12 3.38 -7.97 -0.74
N ILE A 13 3.97 -6.78 -0.82
CA ILE A 13 3.23 -5.53 -0.91
C ILE A 13 3.40 -4.94 -2.31
N GLU A 14 2.28 -4.61 -2.93
CA GLU A 14 2.24 -3.86 -4.19
C GLU A 14 1.65 -2.48 -3.92
N LEU A 15 2.39 -1.45 -4.32
CA LEU A 15 2.03 -0.05 -4.12
C LEU A 15 2.01 0.64 -5.48
N ALA A 16 0.86 1.19 -5.86
CA ALA A 16 0.70 1.97 -7.07
C ALA A 16 -0.06 3.27 -6.76
N ARG A 17 0.16 4.29 -7.59
CA ARG A 17 -0.66 5.49 -7.60
C ARG A 17 -1.68 5.39 -8.73
N GLU A 18 -2.96 5.49 -8.41
CA GLU A 18 -4.07 5.36 -9.36
C GLU A 18 -4.99 6.58 -9.32
N GLY A 19 -6.03 6.55 -10.15
CA GLY A 19 -6.98 7.64 -10.33
C GLY A 19 -6.48 8.74 -11.28
N GLY A 20 -7.23 9.84 -11.32
CA GLY A 20 -7.04 10.91 -12.30
C GLY A 20 -7.75 10.65 -13.63
N PHE A 21 -7.80 11.68 -14.47
CA PHE A 21 -8.66 11.76 -15.67
C PHE A 21 -8.37 10.71 -16.75
N ALA A 22 -7.18 10.10 -16.76
CA ALA A 22 -6.79 9.05 -17.68
C ALA A 22 -5.76 8.11 -17.02
N TYR A 23 -5.93 6.80 -17.16
CA TYR A 23 -4.95 5.82 -16.72
C TYR A 23 -3.70 5.87 -17.63
N ILE A 24 -2.58 6.33 -17.08
CA ILE A 24 -1.28 6.36 -17.77
C ILE A 24 -0.35 5.39 -17.03
N PRO A 25 -0.01 4.22 -17.61
CA PRO A 25 0.76 3.17 -16.91
C PRO A 25 2.09 3.65 -16.34
N LYS A 26 2.80 4.55 -17.04
CA LYS A 26 4.06 5.14 -16.56
C LYS A 26 3.92 5.97 -15.29
N LEU A 27 2.74 6.53 -15.02
CA LEU A 27 2.47 7.36 -13.85
C LEU A 27 1.99 6.56 -12.64
N ALA A 28 1.62 5.29 -12.85
CA ALA A 28 1.24 4.39 -11.76
C ALA A 28 2.42 4.11 -10.83
N GLY A 29 3.63 4.09 -11.37
CA GLY A 29 4.86 3.95 -10.59
C GLY A 29 4.83 2.73 -9.68
N GLN A 30 4.29 1.60 -10.16
CA GLN A 30 4.10 0.40 -9.36
C GLN A 30 5.42 0.00 -8.67
N ARG A 31 5.32 -0.27 -7.37
CA ARG A 31 6.40 -0.78 -6.52
C ARG A 31 5.96 -2.11 -5.96
N ARG A 32 6.82 -3.12 -6.06
CA ARG A 32 6.64 -4.42 -5.45
C ARG A 32 7.70 -4.61 -4.39
N ILE A 33 7.28 -4.86 -3.17
CA ILE A 33 8.14 -4.99 -1.99
C ILE A 33 7.86 -6.38 -1.42
N ALA A 34 8.77 -7.33 -1.68
CA ALA A 34 8.71 -8.63 -1.05
C ALA A 34 9.39 -8.56 0.31
N LEU A 35 8.69 -8.95 1.37
CA LEU A 35 9.25 -8.86 2.73
C LEU A 35 10.39 -9.85 2.98
N ALA A 36 10.58 -10.82 2.08
CA ALA A 36 11.72 -11.72 2.02
C ALA A 36 13.02 -11.02 1.62
N ASP A 37 12.94 -9.91 0.90
CA ASP A 37 14.09 -9.22 0.31
C ASP A 37 14.55 -8.00 1.14
N ILE A 38 13.90 -7.72 2.27
CA ILE A 38 14.20 -6.57 3.14
C ILE A 38 14.63 -7.02 4.53
N THR A 39 15.38 -6.17 5.24
CA THR A 39 15.86 -6.48 6.59
C THR A 39 14.72 -6.51 7.61
N PRO A 40 14.90 -7.16 8.78
CA PRO A 40 13.94 -7.09 9.88
C PRO A 40 13.60 -5.66 10.32
N GLU A 41 14.58 -4.75 10.32
CA GLU A 41 14.42 -3.34 10.66
C GLU A 41 13.52 -2.64 9.63
N GLN A 42 13.80 -2.82 8.34
CA GLN A 42 12.97 -2.31 7.24
C GLN A 42 11.54 -2.87 7.32
N ARG A 43 11.39 -4.16 7.66
CA ARG A 43 10.06 -4.77 7.86
C ARG A 43 9.29 -4.14 9.02
N GLN A 44 9.96 -3.85 10.14
CA GLN A 44 9.35 -3.14 11.25
C GLN A 44 8.93 -1.73 10.84
N ARG A 45 9.77 -1.04 10.07
CA ARG A 45 9.47 0.31 9.57
C ARG A 45 8.28 0.30 8.63
N LEU A 46 8.21 -0.66 7.72
CA LEU A 46 7.09 -0.86 6.81
C LEU A 46 5.79 -1.16 7.56
N ASN A 47 5.84 -2.02 8.59
CA ASN A 47 4.71 -2.26 9.49
C ASN A 47 4.22 -0.97 10.15
N GLN A 48 5.14 -0.14 10.66
CA GLN A 48 4.78 1.14 11.29
C GLN A 48 4.13 2.10 10.28
N LEU A 49 4.72 2.23 9.10
CA LEU A 49 4.21 3.08 8.01
C LEU A 49 2.79 2.66 7.65
N LEU A 50 2.55 1.36 7.43
CA LEU A 50 1.22 0.87 7.07
C LEU A 50 0.20 1.14 8.17
N ASN A 51 0.56 0.93 9.44
CA ASN A 51 -0.29 1.29 10.57
C ASN A 51 -0.61 2.80 10.63
N GLN A 52 0.33 3.67 10.25
CA GLN A 52 0.09 5.12 10.15
C GLN A 52 -0.82 5.49 8.97
N THR A 53 -0.87 4.66 7.92
CA THR A 53 -1.77 4.87 6.78
C THR A 53 -3.20 4.38 7.04
N LEU A 54 -3.39 3.42 7.95
CA LEU A 54 -4.70 2.80 8.24
C LEU A 54 -5.83 3.77 8.60
N PRO A 55 -5.61 4.88 9.33
CA PRO A 55 -6.68 5.85 9.60
C PRO A 55 -7.24 6.52 8.35
N TYR A 56 -6.47 6.56 7.25
CA TYR A 56 -6.84 7.18 5.98
C TYR A 56 -7.24 6.14 4.93
N ALA A 57 -6.99 4.86 5.19
CA ALA A 57 -7.26 3.78 4.28
C ALA A 57 -8.76 3.51 4.19
N GLN A 58 -9.19 3.22 2.97
CA GLN A 58 -10.54 2.83 2.63
C GLN A 58 -10.52 1.51 1.88
N GLU A 59 -11.52 0.67 2.13
CA GLU A 59 -11.70 -0.57 1.38
C GLU A 59 -12.17 -0.26 -0.04
N GLU A 60 -11.82 -1.12 -0.99
CA GLU A 60 -12.31 -1.02 -2.38
C GLU A 60 -13.83 -1.30 -2.43
N GLY A 61 -14.55 -0.55 -3.27
CA GLY A 61 -16.00 -0.76 -3.47
C GLY A 61 -16.92 -0.11 -2.43
N GLN A 62 -16.39 0.67 -1.49
CA GLN A 62 -17.19 1.51 -0.60
C GLN A 62 -17.63 2.80 -1.34
N PRO A 63 -18.80 3.39 -1.02
CA PRO A 63 -19.26 4.63 -1.65
C PRO A 63 -18.30 5.81 -1.47
N SER A 64 -17.47 5.78 -0.42
CA SER A 64 -16.45 6.79 -0.13
C SER A 64 -15.09 6.50 -0.77
N SER A 65 -14.91 5.30 -1.37
CA SER A 65 -13.62 4.87 -1.93
C SER A 65 -13.08 5.94 -2.90
N PRO A 66 -11.79 6.26 -2.81
CA PRO A 66 -11.21 7.28 -3.68
C PRO A 66 -11.15 6.80 -5.14
N GLY A 67 -11.10 7.76 -6.07
CA GLY A 67 -11.09 7.49 -7.52
C GLY A 67 -12.30 8.04 -8.27
N CYS A 68 -13.17 8.80 -7.60
CA CYS A 68 -14.21 9.58 -8.25
C CYS A 68 -13.62 10.83 -8.91
N GLY A 69 -13.83 11.00 -10.21
CA GLY A 69 -13.38 12.18 -10.96
C GLY A 69 -11.87 12.21 -11.17
N ASP A 70 -11.23 13.31 -10.80
CA ASP A 70 -9.78 13.53 -10.92
C ASP A 70 -9.00 13.12 -9.66
N GLN A 71 -9.69 12.59 -8.65
CA GLN A 71 -9.06 12.20 -7.39
C GLN A 71 -8.04 11.07 -7.61
N ARG A 72 -6.82 11.33 -7.16
CA ARG A 72 -5.74 10.35 -7.10
C ARG A 72 -5.66 9.68 -5.74
N TYR A 73 -5.19 8.44 -5.73
CA TYR A 73 -5.00 7.66 -4.53
C TYR A 73 -3.85 6.67 -4.69
N TYR A 74 -3.34 6.19 -3.58
CA TYR A 74 -2.41 5.06 -3.52
C TYR A 74 -3.20 3.79 -3.27
N ARG A 75 -3.03 2.80 -4.15
CA ARG A 75 -3.49 1.43 -3.96
C ARG A 75 -2.36 0.65 -3.31
N VAL A 76 -2.58 0.19 -2.08
CA VAL A 76 -1.68 -0.70 -1.35
C VAL A 76 -2.34 -2.07 -1.28
N GLN A 77 -1.79 -3.02 -2.00
CA GLN A 77 -2.24 -4.41 -2.01
C GLN A 77 -1.25 -5.24 -1.21
N ILE A 78 -1.76 -5.95 -0.19
CA ILE A 78 -0.99 -6.75 0.73
C ILE A 78 -1.40 -8.21 0.51
N ASN A 79 -0.48 -8.97 -0.07
CA ASN A 79 -0.64 -10.38 -0.34
C ASN A 79 0.04 -11.19 0.77
N TYR A 80 -0.77 -11.75 1.66
CA TYR A 80 -0.31 -12.70 2.67
C TYR A 80 -0.30 -14.09 2.06
N THR A 81 0.89 -14.65 1.88
CA THR A 81 1.06 -16.05 1.51
C THR A 81 1.47 -16.84 2.75
N SER A 82 0.76 -17.91 3.04
CA SER A 82 1.16 -18.90 4.05
C SER A 82 0.83 -20.30 3.53
N PRO A 83 1.45 -21.36 4.07
CA PRO A 83 1.21 -22.73 3.62
C PRO A 83 -0.25 -23.18 3.72
N THR A 84 -1.06 -22.54 4.57
CA THR A 84 -2.43 -22.94 4.88
C THR A 84 -3.48 -21.93 4.41
N LEU A 85 -3.10 -20.68 4.15
CA LEU A 85 -4.02 -19.63 3.76
C LEU A 85 -3.31 -18.58 2.88
N SER A 86 -3.94 -18.22 1.77
CA SER A 86 -3.60 -17.04 0.99
C SER A 86 -4.69 -15.99 1.20
N THR A 87 -4.33 -14.80 1.64
CA THR A 87 -5.28 -13.70 1.86
C THR A 87 -4.72 -12.43 1.26
N GLU A 88 -5.62 -11.70 0.61
CA GLU A 88 -5.33 -10.42 -0.01
C GLU A 88 -6.09 -9.31 0.73
N ILE A 89 -5.41 -8.20 0.99
CA ILE A 89 -6.01 -6.98 1.51
C ILE A 89 -5.66 -5.83 0.58
N VAL A 90 -6.67 -5.09 0.11
CA VAL A 90 -6.49 -3.88 -0.69
C VAL A 90 -6.89 -2.67 0.14
N LEU A 91 -5.98 -1.72 0.25
CA LEU A 91 -6.18 -0.43 0.92
C LEU A 91 -6.07 0.68 -0.12
N LEU A 92 -7.06 1.57 -0.14
CA LEU A 92 -7.05 2.76 -0.98
C LEU A 92 -6.84 3.99 -0.09
N ILE A 93 -5.76 4.73 -0.32
CA ILE A 93 -5.39 5.92 0.46
C ILE A 93 -5.45 7.15 -0.45
N PRO A 94 -6.35 8.12 -0.23
CA PRO A 94 -6.38 9.36 -1.02
C PRO A 94 -5.02 10.07 -1.02
N GLU A 95 -4.54 10.51 -2.19
CA GLU A 95 -3.22 11.17 -2.31
C GLU A 95 -3.15 12.44 -1.46
N SER A 96 -4.28 13.14 -1.27
CA SER A 96 -4.40 14.35 -0.45
C SER A 96 -4.24 14.13 1.05
N SER A 97 -4.45 12.91 1.55
CA SER A 97 -4.33 12.55 2.96
C SER A 97 -3.23 11.52 3.23
N ALA A 98 -2.48 11.13 2.20
CA ALA A 98 -1.45 10.12 2.30
C ALA A 98 -0.29 10.63 3.18
N PRO A 99 0.15 9.84 4.18
CA PRO A 99 1.37 10.16 4.92
C PRO A 99 2.57 10.31 3.99
N GLN A 100 3.44 11.27 4.27
CA GLN A 100 4.63 11.55 3.44
C GLN A 100 5.51 10.31 3.24
N ALA A 101 5.65 9.48 4.27
CA ALA A 101 6.40 8.23 4.18
C ALA A 101 5.85 7.25 3.12
N LEU A 102 4.53 7.18 2.93
CA LEU A 102 3.93 6.35 1.87
C LEU A 102 4.24 6.91 0.48
N VAL A 103 4.19 8.24 0.34
CA VAL A 103 4.53 8.94 -0.90
C VAL A 103 6.00 8.70 -1.26
N ASP A 104 6.89 8.77 -0.27
CA ASP A 104 8.32 8.57 -0.47
C ASP A 104 8.62 7.11 -0.83
N LEU A 105 8.01 6.14 -0.13
CA LEU A 105 8.07 4.72 -0.47
C LEU A 105 7.64 4.45 -1.92
N TRP A 106 6.55 5.10 -2.38
CA TRP A 106 6.12 4.99 -3.78
C TRP A 106 7.15 5.59 -4.76
N LYS A 107 7.70 6.77 -4.44
CA LYS A 107 8.70 7.43 -5.30
C LYS A 107 9.97 6.60 -5.41
N THR A 108 10.56 6.21 -4.29
CA THR A 108 11.87 5.55 -4.22
C THR A 108 11.79 4.04 -4.47
N GLY A 109 10.67 3.41 -4.11
CA GLY A 109 10.56 1.96 -4.07
C GLY A 109 11.37 1.31 -2.94
N GLN A 110 11.90 2.10 -2.02
CA GLN A 110 12.78 1.64 -0.94
C GLN A 110 12.15 1.96 0.41
N VAL A 111 12.26 1.02 1.33
CA VAL A 111 11.93 1.25 2.74
C VAL A 111 13.17 1.85 3.39
N ASP A 112 13.05 3.06 3.92
CA ASP A 112 14.13 3.71 4.66
C ASP A 112 14.66 2.79 5.78
N GLU A 113 15.98 2.79 5.99
CA GLU A 113 16.65 2.13 7.13
C GLU A 113 16.32 2.79 8.47
#